data_AF-A0A920A7M3-F1
#
_entry.id   AF-A0A920A7M3-F1
#
_cell.length_a   1.000
_cell.length_b   1.000
_cell.length_c   1.000
_cell.angle_alpha   90.00
_cell.angle_beta   90.00
_cell.angle_gamma   90.00
#
_symmetry.space_group_name_H-M   'P 1'
#
loop_
_entity.id
_entity.type
_entity.pdbx_description
1 polymer ?
#
loop_
_entity_poly.entity_id
_entity_poly.type
_entity_poly.pdbx_seq_one_letter_code
_entity_poly.pdbx_strand_id
1 'polypeptide(L)'
;MPEGFIFGLIDNGVLAFATILGIDIDKYFKGSGVHGAIYGALIGNSLSDFLGAVLDFPLMTAINITLGCLIVIPVVWFVLLFKK
;
A
#
# COMPACT_ATOMS: atom_id res chain seq x y z
N MET A 1 16.07 7.98 19.34
CA MET A 1 15.01 8.12 18.32
C MET A 1 13.67 8.07 19.05
N PRO A 2 12.67 8.90 18.69
CA PRO A 2 11.33 8.78 19.26
C PRO A 2 10.75 7.40 18.99
N GLU A 3 9.94 6.90 19.92
CA GLU A 3 9.15 5.68 19.73
C GLU A 3 8.26 5.82 18.48
N GLY A 4 8.19 4.77 17.67
CA GLY A 4 7.45 4.78 16.41
C GLY A 4 8.10 5.53 15.24
N PHE A 5 9.25 6.20 15.41
CA PHE A 5 9.90 6.91 14.31
C PHE A 5 10.35 5.97 13.17
N ILE A 6 10.95 4.82 13.51
CA ILE A 6 11.39 3.84 12.51
C ILE A 6 10.18 3.22 11.81
N PHE A 7 9.14 2.87 12.56
CA PHE A 7 7.87 2.40 12.00
C PHE A 7 7.32 3.41 10.98
N GLY A 8 7.19 4.68 11.37
CA GLY A 8 6.65 5.72 10.49
C GLY A 8 7.48 5.96 9.23
N LEU A 9 8.81 5.80 9.33
CA LEU A 9 9.72 5.89 8.18
C LEU A 9 9.54 4.71 7.22
N ILE A 10 9.45 3.49 7.73
CA ILE A 10 9.22 2.29 6.93
C ILE A 10 7.85 2.38 6.26
N ASP A 11 6.83 2.74 7.04
CA ASP A 11 5.44 2.82 6.60
C ASP A 11 5.28 3.78 5.40
N ASN A 12 5.62 5.05 5.61
CA ASN A 12 5.48 6.07 4.59
C ASN A 12 6.51 5.93 3.45
N GLY A 13 7.70 5.39 3.73
CA GLY A 13 8.73 5.18 2.72
C GLY A 13 8.34 4.12 1.70
N VAL A 14 7.87 2.96 2.17
CA VAL A 14 7.41 1.86 1.31
C VAL A 14 6.15 2.29 0.55
N LEU A 15 5.20 2.96 1.22
CA LEU A 15 4.00 3.51 0.59
C LEU A 15 4.35 4.48 -0.55
N ALA A 16 5.22 5.46 -0.29
CA ALA A 16 5.60 6.46 -1.28
C ALA A 16 6.33 5.83 -2.47
N PHE A 17 7.26 4.92 -2.21
CA PHE A 17 7.98 4.20 -3.27
C PHE A 17 7.02 3.40 -4.17
N ALA A 18 6.13 2.61 -3.57
CA ALA A 18 5.17 1.80 -4.32
C ALA A 18 4.18 2.66 -5.11
N THR A 19 3.77 3.80 -4.56
CA THR A 19 2.89 4.76 -5.25
C THR A 19 3.57 5.35 -6.49
N ILE A 20 4.82 5.82 -6.35
CA ILE A 20 5.58 6.38 -7.48
C ILE A 20 5.83 5.32 -8.55
N LEU A 21 6.25 4.12 -8.14
CA LEU A 21 6.43 2.99 -9.06
C LEU A 21 5.12 2.63 -9.76
N GLY A 22 4.00 2.63 -9.04
CA GLY A 22 2.68 2.40 -9.61
C GLY A 22 2.32 3.42 -10.69
N ILE A 23 2.58 4.71 -10.45
CA ILE A 23 2.39 5.78 -11.45
C ILE A 23 3.19 5.49 -12.72
N ASP A 24 4.47 5.13 -12.56
CA ASP A 24 5.35 4.87 -13.70
C ASP A 24 4.93 3.63 -14.49
N ILE A 25 4.49 2.56 -13.80
CA ILE A 25 3.93 1.36 -14.43
C ILE A 25 2.66 1.69 -15.21
N ASP A 26 1.72 2.43 -14.63
CA ASP A 26 0.47 2.79 -15.31
C ASP A 26 0.73 3.65 -16.55
N LYS A 27 1.65 4.63 -16.45
CA LYS A 27 2.09 5.43 -17.60
C LYS A 27 2.82 4.60 -18.66
N TYR A 28 3.62 3.60 -18.25
CA TYR A 28 4.26 2.67 -19.18
C TYR A 28 3.22 1.93 -20.04
N PHE A 29 2.07 1.60 -19.46
CA PHE A 29 0.91 1.03 -20.17
C PHE A 29 -0.04 2.07 -20.80
N LYS A 30 0.42 3.31 -21.01
CA LYS A 30 -0.34 4.43 -21.61
C LYS A 30 -1.55 4.90 -20.79
N GLY A 31 -1.59 4.60 -19.50
CA GLY A 31 -2.54 5.17 -18.55
C GLY A 31 -2.19 6.61 -18.14
N SER A 32 -3.08 7.25 -17.37
CA SER A 32 -2.86 8.61 -16.85
C SER A 32 -1.90 8.67 -15.66
N GLY A 33 -1.59 7.51 -15.05
CA GLY A 33 -0.86 7.40 -13.78
C GLY A 33 -1.78 7.34 -12.56
N VAL A 34 -3.07 7.64 -12.71
CA VAL A 34 -4.03 7.68 -11.58
C VAL A 34 -4.33 6.29 -11.04
N HIS A 35 -4.58 5.32 -11.92
CA HIS A 35 -4.82 3.94 -11.48
C HIS A 35 -3.56 3.34 -10.86
N GLY A 36 -2.42 3.65 -11.46
CA GLY A 36 -1.11 3.31 -10.93
C GLY A 36 -0.88 3.83 -9.52
N ALA A 37 -1.15 5.12 -9.28
CA ALA A 37 -1.04 5.73 -7.96
C ALA A 37 -1.95 5.04 -6.93
N ILE A 38 -3.22 4.78 -7.29
CA ILE A 38 -4.20 4.17 -6.39
C ILE A 38 -3.78 2.75 -6.01
N TYR A 39 -3.48 1.89 -6.99
CA TYR A 39 -3.08 0.51 -6.70
C TYR A 39 -1.70 0.43 -6.06
N GLY A 40 -0.75 1.27 -6.49
CA GLY A 40 0.57 1.39 -5.88
C GLY A 40 0.48 1.79 -4.40
N ALA A 41 -0.39 2.74 -4.06
CA ALA A 41 -0.64 3.14 -2.68
C ALA A 41 -1.27 2.02 -1.85
N LEU A 42 -2.28 1.31 -2.35
CA LEU A 42 -2.93 0.24 -1.59
C LEU A 42 -2.02 -0.98 -1.36
N ILE A 43 -1.25 -1.36 -2.38
CA ILE A 43 -0.25 -2.43 -2.27
C ILE A 43 0.90 -1.98 -1.36
N GLY A 44 1.38 -0.75 -1.54
CA GLY A 44 2.39 -0.12 -0.71
C GLY A 44 2.01 -0.11 0.75
N ASN A 45 0.81 0.37 1.08
CA ASN A 45 0.23 0.37 2.42
C ASN A 45 0.17 -1.04 3.01
N SER A 46 -0.30 -2.02 2.24
CA SER A 46 -0.42 -3.41 2.73
C SER A 46 0.95 -4.01 3.09
N LEU A 47 1.96 -3.73 2.27
CA LEU A 47 3.34 -4.17 2.52
C LEU A 47 3.99 -3.40 3.67
N SER A 48 3.79 -2.08 3.72
CA SER A 48 4.38 -1.19 4.70
C SER A 48 3.83 -1.47 6.11
N ASP A 49 2.52 -1.66 6.24
CA ASP A 49 1.86 -2.09 7.46
C ASP A 49 2.34 -3.47 7.91
N PHE A 50 2.53 -4.43 6.99
CA PHE A 50 3.09 -5.74 7.37
C PHE A 50 4.50 -5.58 7.95
N LEU A 51 5.37 -4.87 7.24
CA LEU A 51 6.77 -4.67 7.64
C LEU A 51 6.90 -3.91 8.96
N GLY A 52 6.05 -2.91 9.18
CA GLY A 52 5.98 -2.22 10.47
C GLY A 52 5.40 -3.12 11.57
N ALA A 53 4.29 -3.82 11.29
CA ALA A 53 3.58 -4.59 12.29
C ALA A 53 4.34 -5.83 12.78
N VAL A 54 5.18 -6.46 11.95
CA VAL A 54 6.03 -7.58 12.41
C VAL A 54 7.11 -7.15 13.40
N LEU A 55 7.41 -5.85 13.50
CA LEU A 55 8.38 -5.31 14.46
C LEU A 55 7.73 -5.03 15.81
N ASP A 56 6.45 -4.64 15.82
CA ASP A 56 5.75 -4.13 17.00
C ASP A 56 4.65 -5.05 17.55
N PHE A 57 4.19 -6.04 16.77
CA PHE A 57 3.07 -6.93 17.14
C PHE A 57 3.40 -8.43 16.94
N PRO A 58 2.65 -9.34 17.60
CA PRO A 58 2.71 -10.77 17.30
C PRO A 58 2.40 -11.04 15.82
N LEU A 59 3.07 -12.06 15.25
CA LEU A 59 2.96 -12.40 13.82
C LEU A 59 1.50 -12.58 13.35
N MET A 60 0.64 -13.21 14.14
CA MET A 60 -0.78 -13.39 13.77
C MET A 60 -1.54 -12.06 13.69
N THR A 61 -1.20 -11.09 14.54
CA THR A 61 -1.77 -9.74 14.47
C THR A 61 -1.30 -9.02 13.22
N ALA A 62 0.01 -9.09 12.91
CA ALA A 62 0.56 -8.51 11.69
C ALA A 62 -0.11 -9.08 10.43
N ILE A 63 -0.29 -10.40 10.37
CA ILE A 63 -1.00 -11.07 9.26
C ILE A 63 -2.44 -10.55 9.14
N ASN A 64 -3.18 -10.46 10.24
CA ASN A 64 -4.57 -9.98 10.22
C ASN A 64 -4.67 -8.52 9.77
N ILE A 65 -3.74 -7.65 10.18
CA ILE A 65 -3.64 -6.27 9.69
C ILE A 65 -3.44 -6.28 8.18
N THR A 66 -2.44 -7.02 7.68
CA THR A 66 -2.15 -7.11 6.24
C THR A 66 -3.33 -7.64 5.43
N LEU A 67 -4.04 -8.66 5.91
CA LEU A 67 -5.25 -9.17 5.25
C LEU A 67 -6.35 -8.11 5.17
N GLY A 68 -6.51 -7.31 6.23
CA GLY A 68 -7.41 -6.15 6.25
C GLY A 68 -7.04 -5.08 5.22
N CYS A 69 -5.76 -4.82 5.00
CA CYS A 69 -5.32 -3.88 3.96
C CYS A 69 -5.55 -4.46 2.55
N LEU A 70 -5.23 -5.74 2.35
CA LEU A 70 -5.37 -6.42 1.06
C LEU A 70 -6.83 -6.54 0.59
N ILE A 71 -7.79 -6.76 1.50
CA ILE A 71 -9.20 -6.93 1.12
C ILE A 71 -9.83 -5.66 0.53
N VAL A 72 -9.25 -4.49 0.79
CA VAL A 72 -9.72 -3.21 0.24
C VAL A 72 -9.34 -3.07 -1.25
N ILE A 73 -8.25 -3.70 -1.69
CA ILE A 73 -7.78 -3.65 -3.09
C ILE A 73 -8.87 -4.10 -4.08
N PRO A 74 -9.48 -5.30 -3.96
CA PRO A 74 -10.54 -5.72 -4.88
C PRO A 74 -11.79 -4.85 -4.78
N VAL A 75 -12.09 -4.26 -3.62
CA VAL A 75 -13.21 -3.31 -3.46
C VAL A 75 -12.96 -2.04 -4.28
N VAL A 76 -11.77 -1.46 -4.17
CA VAL A 76 -11.40 -0.27 -4.94
C VAL A 76 -11.36 -0.57 -6.43
N TRP A 77 -10.81 -1.73 -6.82
CA TRP A 77 -10.86 -2.20 -8.20
C TRP A 77 -12.30 -2.27 -8.72
N PHE A 78 -13.21 -2.86 -7.95
CA PHE A 78 -14.62 -2.94 -8.32
C PHE A 78 -15.25 -1.56 -8.49
N VAL A 79 -14.98 -0.60 -7.60
CA VAL A 79 -15.49 0.78 -7.74
C VAL A 79 -14.97 1.45 -9.00
N LEU A 80 -13.68 1.29 -9.32
CA LEU A 80 -13.05 1.91 -10.48
C LEU A 80 -13.53 1.31 -11.81
N LEU A 81 -14.04 0.07 -11.83
CA LEU A 81 -14.71 -0.48 -13.02
C LEU A 81 -15.93 0.34 -13.46
N PHE A 82 -16.65 0.95 -12.50
CA PHE A 82 -17.87 1.71 -12.79
C PHE A 82 -17.62 3.22 -12.90
N LYS A 83 -16.47 3.71 -12.41
CA LYS A 83 -16.03 5.09 -12.61
C LYS A 83 -15.22 5.17 -13.91
N LYS A 84 -15.93 5.38 -15.03
CA LYS A 84 -15.31 5.80 -16.31
C LYS A 84 -14.91 7.27 -16.27
#